data_AF-A0A8X7BPT8-F1
#
_entry.id   AF-A0A8X7BPT8-F1
#
_cell.length_a   1.000
_cell.length_b   1.000
_cell.length_c   1.000
_cell.angle_alpha   90.00
_cell.angle_beta   90.00
_cell.angle_gamma   90.00
#
_symmetry.space_group_name_H-M   'P 1'
#
loop_
_entity.id
_entity.type
_entity.pdbx_description
1 polymer ?
#
loop_
_entity_poly.entity_id
_entity_poly.type
_entity_poly.pdbx_seq_one_letter_code
_entity_poly.pdbx_strand_id
1 'polypeptide(L)'
;MDDIVILAKNESEAIDRLKKVLKVSSDYGLEINFGLTGYFRKFIPAYSVIAKPLSDLLRKDTPFNFDVKQKASFDELKRLLCQKPVLGIYRQNCETEIHTDASIDGLAAVLLQRSSDDNSLHSIYYMSRKTSETERKYTSYELEVLAIIEALKKFKVYI
;
A
#
# COMPACT_ATOMS: atom_id res chain seq x y z
N MET A 1 -6.56 -19.00 -8.18
CA MET A 1 -6.23 -19.96 -7.09
C MET A 1 -5.40 -19.16 -6.13
N ASP A 2 -6.07 -18.42 -5.24
CA ASP A 2 -5.57 -17.10 -4.82
C ASP A 2 -4.92 -17.09 -3.44
N ASP A 3 -4.81 -18.23 -2.76
CA ASP A 3 -4.17 -18.32 -1.44
C ASP A 3 -3.24 -19.54 -1.33
N ILE A 4 -1.95 -19.30 -1.07
CA ILE A 4 -1.03 -20.31 -0.53
C ILE A 4 -0.90 -20.04 0.97
N VAL A 5 -1.59 -20.83 1.78
CA VAL A 5 -1.48 -20.78 3.24
C VAL A 5 -0.34 -21.69 3.69
N ILE A 6 0.71 -21.10 4.28
CA ILE A 6 1.82 -21.86 4.88
C ILE A 6 1.53 -22.05 6.37
N LEU A 7 1.01 -23.23 6.73
CA LEU A 7 0.77 -23.60 8.12
C LEU A 7 2.09 -23.90 8.84
N ALA A 8 2.25 -23.41 10.07
CA ALA A 8 3.41 -23.66 10.92
C ALA A 8 3.01 -23.60 12.41
N LYS A 9 3.78 -24.26 13.29
CA LYS A 9 3.46 -24.33 14.72
C LYS A 9 4.04 -23.15 15.51
N ASN A 10 5.03 -22.45 14.96
CA ASN A 10 5.65 -21.27 15.55
C ASN A 10 6.29 -20.39 14.46
N GLU A 11 6.69 -19.18 14.85
CA GLU A 11 7.23 -18.16 13.95
C GLU A 11 8.51 -18.61 13.23
N SER A 12 9.43 -19.27 13.93
CA SER A 12 10.70 -19.75 13.35
C SER A 12 10.45 -20.78 12.24
N GLU A 13 9.53 -21.71 12.48
CA GLU A 13 9.14 -22.73 11.49
C GLU A 13 8.38 -22.09 10.31
N ALA A 14 7.55 -21.08 10.56
CA ALA A 14 6.87 -20.34 9.49
C ALA A 14 7.86 -19.67 8.54
N ILE A 15 8.91 -19.07 9.09
CA ILE A 15 9.97 -18.39 8.32
C ILE A 15 10.78 -19.39 7.50
N ASP A 16 11.15 -20.55 8.05
CA ASP A 16 11.87 -21.59 7.30
C ASP A 16 11.04 -22.15 6.13
N ARG A 17 9.76 -22.45 6.38
CA ARG A 17 8.83 -22.93 5.36
C ARG A 17 8.59 -21.87 4.28
N LEU A 18 8.44 -20.60 4.65
CA LEU A 18 8.30 -19.49 3.72
C LEU A 18 9.56 -19.33 2.86
N LYS A 19 10.76 -19.38 3.44
CA LYS A 19 12.03 -19.32 2.69
C LYS A 19 12.14 -20.45 1.67
N LYS A 20 11.75 -21.68 2.04
CA LYS A 20 11.73 -22.82 1.11
C LYS A 20 10.76 -22.62 -0.04
N VAL A 21 9.54 -22.16 0.25
CA VAL A 21 8.51 -21.90 -0.75
C VAL A 21 8.95 -20.78 -1.72
N LEU A 22 9.49 -19.67 -1.20
CA LEU A 22 10.05 -18.58 -2.01
C LEU A 22 11.22 -19.03 -2.89
N LYS A 23 12.12 -19.86 -2.35
CA LYS A 23 13.27 -20.40 -3.08
C LYS A 23 12.82 -21.32 -4.22
N VAL A 24 11.94 -22.27 -3.93
CA VAL A 24 11.40 -23.19 -4.95
C VAL A 24 10.67 -22.40 -6.03
N SER A 25 9.82 -21.43 -5.69
CA SER A 25 9.15 -20.61 -6.70
C SER A 25 10.14 -19.83 -7.57
N SER A 26 11.20 -19.27 -6.99
CA SER A 26 12.27 -18.62 -7.76
C SER A 26 12.98 -19.58 -8.72
N ASP A 27 13.25 -20.82 -8.30
CA ASP A 27 13.91 -21.85 -9.13
C ASP A 27 13.05 -22.24 -10.36
N TYR A 28 11.73 -22.11 -10.25
CA TYR A 28 10.77 -22.34 -11.34
C TYR A 28 10.36 -21.05 -12.09
N GLY A 29 10.99 -19.90 -11.79
CA GLY A 29 10.69 -18.63 -12.44
C GLY A 29 9.36 -17.99 -12.02
N LEU A 30 8.81 -18.39 -10.87
CA LEU A 30 7.57 -17.88 -10.29
C LEU A 30 7.87 -16.86 -9.17
N GLU A 31 7.27 -15.67 -9.24
CA GLU A 31 7.32 -14.68 -8.16
C GLU A 31 6.10 -14.84 -7.24
N ILE A 32 6.32 -15.21 -5.97
CA ILE A 32 5.26 -15.23 -4.97
C ILE A 32 5.00 -13.80 -4.50
N ASN A 33 3.78 -13.35 -4.76
CA ASN A 33 3.44 -11.94 -4.67
C ASN A 33 2.98 -11.57 -3.26
N PHE A 34 3.57 -10.51 -2.69
CA PHE A 34 2.96 -9.68 -1.63
C PHE A 34 1.70 -8.94 -2.16
N GLY A 35 1.10 -9.42 -3.25
CA GLY A 35 -0.05 -8.84 -3.93
C GLY A 35 -1.28 -8.74 -3.04
N LEU A 36 -1.39 -9.53 -1.97
CA LEU A 36 -2.51 -9.41 -1.03
C LEU A 36 -2.49 -8.05 -0.30
N THR A 37 -1.34 -7.65 0.27
CA THR A 37 -1.21 -6.31 0.88
C THR A 37 -1.32 -5.21 -0.17
N GLY A 38 -0.85 -5.47 -1.40
CA GLY A 38 -1.01 -4.59 -2.56
C GLY A 38 -2.47 -4.40 -3.00
N TYR A 39 -3.29 -5.45 -2.93
CA TYR A 39 -4.73 -5.42 -3.20
C TYR A 39 -5.44 -4.54 -2.16
N PHE A 40 -5.03 -4.68 -0.90
CA PHE A 40 -5.54 -3.87 0.18
C PHE A 40 -4.87 -2.48 0.32
N ARG A 41 -3.99 -2.07 -0.61
CA ARG A 41 -3.32 -0.76 -0.54
C ARG A 41 -4.30 0.41 -0.39
N LYS A 42 -5.50 0.28 -0.97
CA LYS A 42 -6.54 1.31 -0.95
C LYS A 42 -7.16 1.52 0.43
N PHE A 43 -6.93 0.58 1.36
CA PHE A 43 -7.43 0.60 2.74
C PHE A 43 -6.34 1.00 3.75
N ILE A 44 -5.09 1.18 3.32
CA ILE A 44 -3.96 1.45 4.21
C ILE A 44 -3.43 2.87 3.91
N PRO A 45 -3.53 3.82 4.86
CA PRO A 45 -2.95 5.15 4.70
C PRO A 45 -1.42 5.04 4.58
N ALA A 46 -0.82 5.86 3.70
CA ALA A 46 0.62 5.87 3.45
C ALA A 46 1.24 4.50 3.11
N TYR A 47 0.48 3.58 2.50
CA TYR A 47 0.93 2.21 2.16
C TYR A 47 2.33 2.16 1.53
N SER A 48 2.63 3.05 0.58
CA SER A 48 3.92 3.06 -0.13
C SER A 48 5.12 3.31 0.78
N VAL A 49 4.94 4.06 1.86
CA VAL A 49 5.98 4.33 2.87
C VAL A 49 6.12 3.13 3.78
N ILE A 50 5.00 2.61 4.28
CA ILE A 50 4.98 1.48 5.21
C ILE A 50 5.55 0.23 4.54
N ALA A 51 5.16 -0.06 3.29
CA ALA A 51 5.62 -1.23 2.54
C ALA A 51 7.00 -1.05 1.91
N LYS A 52 7.66 0.12 2.04
CA LYS A 52 8.97 0.40 1.43
C LYS A 52 10.04 -0.61 1.84
N PRO A 53 10.25 -0.95 3.13
CA PRO A 53 11.28 -1.91 3.54
C PRO A 53 11.08 -3.31 2.95
N LEU A 54 9.82 -3.73 2.76
CA LEU A 54 9.47 -5.00 2.13
C LEU A 54 9.64 -4.95 0.61
N SER A 55 9.27 -3.83 -0.01
CA SER A 55 9.44 -3.62 -1.45
C SER A 55 10.92 -3.58 -1.85
N ASP A 56 11.76 -3.03 -0.99
CA ASP A 56 13.21 -2.93 -1.23
C ASP A 56 13.89 -4.31 -1.18
N LEU A 57 13.37 -5.27 -0.40
CA LEU A 57 13.82 -6.67 -0.42
C LEU A 57 13.56 -7.40 -1.74
N LEU A 58 12.61 -6.92 -2.54
CA LEU A 58 12.22 -7.53 -3.80
C LEU A 58 13.00 -6.97 -5.00
N ARG A 59 13.92 -6.03 -4.77
CA ARG A 59 14.74 -5.45 -5.84
C ARG A 59 15.82 -6.44 -6.28
N LYS A 60 16.04 -6.48 -7.60
CA LYS A 60 17.14 -7.25 -8.21
C LYS A 60 18.47 -6.87 -7.54
N ASP A 61 19.30 -7.88 -7.26
CA ASP A 61 20.63 -7.75 -6.63
C ASP A 61 20.63 -7.27 -5.16
N THR A 62 19.50 -7.34 -4.45
CA THR A 62 19.45 -7.04 -3.01
C THR A 62 19.51 -8.34 -2.18
N PRO A 63 20.45 -8.47 -1.22
CA PRO A 63 20.47 -9.62 -0.32
C PRO A 63 19.22 -9.65 0.55
N PHE A 64 18.58 -10.82 0.63
CA PHE A 64 17.35 -11.00 1.39
C PHE A 64 17.63 -11.00 2.92
N ASN A 65 17.59 -9.81 3.52
CA ASN A 65 17.79 -9.61 4.96
C ASN A 65 16.49 -9.14 5.63
N PHE A 66 15.74 -10.08 6.21
CA PHE A 66 14.50 -9.80 6.92
C PHE A 66 14.78 -9.51 8.41
N ASP A 67 15.23 -8.29 8.68
CA ASP A 67 15.65 -7.85 10.01
C ASP A 67 14.58 -6.95 10.65
N VAL A 68 14.99 -6.12 11.63
CA VAL A 68 14.12 -5.29 12.46
C VAL A 68 13.21 -4.37 11.63
N LYS A 69 13.73 -3.72 10.58
CA LYS A 69 12.95 -2.77 9.76
C LYS A 69 11.85 -3.44 8.95
N GLN A 70 12.16 -4.60 8.37
CA GLN A 70 11.23 -5.38 7.56
C GLN A 70 10.17 -6.04 8.44
N LYS A 71 10.57 -6.57 9.60
CA LYS A 71 9.63 -7.11 10.58
C LYS A 71 8.66 -6.03 11.10
N ALA A 72 9.17 -4.84 11.46
CA ALA A 72 8.33 -3.72 11.88
C ALA A 72 7.34 -3.27 10.78
N SER A 73 7.80 -3.19 9.53
CA SER A 73 6.94 -2.88 8.38
C SER A 73 5.84 -3.94 8.19
N PHE A 74 6.19 -5.22 8.29
CA PHE A 74 5.25 -6.32 8.15
C PHE A 74 4.23 -6.38 9.29
N ASP A 75 4.67 -6.16 10.52
CA ASP A 75 3.80 -6.10 11.70
C ASP A 75 2.84 -4.92 11.64
N GLU A 76 3.30 -3.76 11.17
CA GLU A 76 2.45 -2.58 10.99
C GLU A 76 1.41 -2.80 9.88
N LEU A 77 1.77 -3.43 8.77
CA LEU A 77 0.80 -3.80 7.72
C LEU A 77 -0.25 -4.77 8.25
N LYS A 78 0.13 -5.81 9.01
CA LYS A 78 -0.82 -6.71 9.67
C LYS A 78 -1.74 -5.94 10.62
N ARG A 79 -1.18 -5.04 11.43
CA ARG A 79 -1.96 -4.23 12.38
C ARG A 79 -2.99 -3.37 11.66
N LEU A 80 -2.61 -2.70 10.57
CA LEU A 80 -3.49 -1.84 9.78
C LEU A 80 -4.53 -2.62 8.96
N LEU A 81 -4.22 -3.85 8.57
CA LEU A 81 -5.18 -4.77 7.92
C LEU A 81 -6.18 -5.36 8.91
N CYS A 82 -5.76 -5.62 10.15
CA CYS A 82 -6.60 -6.21 11.20
C CYS A 82 -7.36 -5.17 12.03
N GLN A 83 -6.91 -3.92 12.06
CA GLN A 83 -7.72 -2.80 12.55
C GLN A 83 -8.71 -2.42 11.46
N LYS A 84 -9.94 -2.06 11.83
CA LYS A 84 -10.91 -1.50 10.87
C LYS A 84 -10.26 -0.32 10.12
N PRO A 85 -9.95 -0.42 8.82
CA PRO A 85 -10.03 0.77 8.01
C PRO A 85 -11.53 0.98 7.80
N VAL A 86 -12.10 2.05 8.37
CA VAL A 86 -13.48 2.41 8.05
C VAL A 86 -13.47 3.04 6.65
N LEU A 87 -13.13 2.24 5.64
CA LEU A 87 -13.44 2.68 4.28
C LEU A 87 -14.96 2.61 4.13
N GLY A 88 -15.56 3.76 3.89
CA GLY A 88 -16.94 3.83 3.48
C GLY A 88 -17.13 3.19 2.11
N ILE A 89 -18.33 2.66 1.87
CA ILE A 89 -18.76 2.26 0.53
C ILE A 89 -19.11 3.54 -0.22
N TYR A 90 -18.56 3.71 -1.42
CA TYR A 90 -18.86 4.86 -2.27
C TYR A 90 -20.37 4.95 -2.55
N ARG A 91 -20.96 6.14 -2.37
CA ARG A 91 -22.35 6.45 -2.70
C ARG A 91 -22.40 7.62 -3.68
N GLN A 92 -22.99 7.42 -4.86
CA GLN A 92 -22.96 8.39 -5.97
C GLN A 92 -23.57 9.77 -5.65
N ASN A 93 -24.47 9.85 -4.67
CA ASN A 93 -25.19 11.07 -4.30
C ASN A 93 -24.63 11.74 -3.03
N CYS A 94 -23.45 11.35 -2.57
CA CYS A 94 -22.79 11.94 -1.41
C CYS A 94 -21.74 12.97 -1.84
N GLU A 95 -21.64 14.06 -1.08
CA GLU A 95 -20.57 15.04 -1.25
C GLU A 95 -19.21 14.34 -1.15
N THR A 96 -18.36 14.56 -2.16
CA THR A 96 -17.09 13.86 -2.33
C THR A 96 -15.96 14.87 -2.33
N GLU A 97 -14.96 14.63 -1.48
CA GLU A 97 -13.77 15.46 -1.37
C GLU A 97 -12.54 14.64 -1.73
N ILE A 98 -11.57 15.25 -2.41
CA ILE A 98 -10.25 14.66 -2.63
C ILE A 98 -9.24 15.51 -1.87
N HIS A 99 -8.54 14.90 -0.93
CA HIS A 99 -7.41 15.54 -0.25
C HIS A 99 -6.12 14.93 -0.80
N THR A 100 -5.16 15.76 -1.15
CA THR A 100 -3.85 15.34 -1.67
C THR A 100 -2.75 15.87 -0.78
N ASP A 101 -1.64 15.14 -0.77
CA ASP A 101 -0.41 15.55 -0.09
C ASP A 101 0.78 15.05 -0.90
N ALA A 102 1.86 15.83 -0.93
CA ALA A 102 3.05 15.49 -1.69
C ALA A 102 4.33 15.74 -0.90
N SER A 103 5.29 14.86 -1.10
CA SER A 103 6.62 14.98 -0.55
C SER A 103 7.65 14.60 -1.60
N ILE A 104 8.92 14.96 -1.34
CA ILE A 104 10.04 14.51 -2.17
C ILE A 104 10.06 12.99 -2.31
N ASP A 105 9.59 12.23 -1.33
CA ASP A 105 9.63 10.77 -1.34
C ASP A 105 8.41 10.08 -1.97
N GLY A 106 7.28 10.79 -2.07
CA GLY A 106 6.04 10.18 -2.49
C GLY A 106 4.86 11.14 -2.54
N LEU A 107 3.88 10.74 -3.33
CA LEU A 107 2.60 11.39 -3.51
C LEU A 107 1.52 10.55 -2.80
N ALA A 108 0.55 11.23 -2.23
CA ALA A 108 -0.61 10.61 -1.60
C ALA A 108 -1.89 11.37 -1.93
N ALA A 109 -3.01 10.62 -1.93
CA ALA A 109 -4.33 11.20 -2.00
C ALA A 109 -5.34 10.31 -1.27
N VAL A 110 -6.40 10.92 -0.76
CA VAL A 110 -7.56 10.23 -0.20
C VAL A 110 -8.83 10.76 -0.83
N LEU A 111 -9.67 9.85 -1.31
CA LEU A 111 -11.06 10.11 -1.66
C LEU A 111 -11.89 9.98 -0.39
N LEU A 112 -12.57 11.05 0.00
CA LEU A 112 -13.45 11.12 1.16
C LEU A 112 -14.88 11.34 0.68
N GLN A 113 -15.85 10.78 1.40
CA GLN A 113 -17.26 11.13 1.22
C GLN A 113 -17.92 11.47 2.52
N ARG A 114 -18.76 12.50 2.48
CA ARG A 114 -19.62 12.86 3.60
C ARG A 114 -20.71 11.80 3.72
N SER A 115 -20.71 11.07 4.84
CA SER A 115 -21.73 10.06 5.12
C SER A 115 -23.06 10.74 5.42
N SER A 116 -24.14 10.20 4.85
CA SER A 116 -25.51 10.63 5.18
C SER A 116 -25.91 10.31 6.62
N ASP A 117 -25.22 9.35 7.24
CA ASP A 117 -25.65 8.73 8.50
C ASP A 117 -25.14 9.53 9.71
N ASP A 118 -23.94 10.14 9.61
CA ASP A 118 -23.30 10.90 10.69
C ASP A 118 -22.73 12.26 10.25
N ASN A 119 -22.96 12.65 8.99
CA ASN A 119 -22.48 13.89 8.37
C ASN A 119 -20.94 14.08 8.42
N SER A 120 -20.19 13.03 8.71
CA SER A 120 -18.74 13.04 8.84
C SER A 120 -18.07 12.56 7.54
N LEU A 121 -16.82 12.97 7.32
CA LEU A 121 -16.04 12.51 6.16
C LEU A 121 -15.48 11.12 6.44
N HIS A 122 -15.90 10.15 5.64
CA HIS A 122 -15.36 8.79 5.65
C HIS A 122 -14.46 8.60 4.45
N SER A 123 -13.30 8.00 4.67
CA SER A 123 -12.39 7.66 3.58
C SER A 123 -13.03 6.57 2.73
N ILE A 124 -12.97 6.69 1.42
CA ILE A 124 -13.51 5.73 0.46
C ILE A 124 -12.37 5.01 -0.27
N TYR A 125 -11.28 5.73 -0.53
CA TYR A 125 -10.15 5.19 -1.27
C TYR A 125 -8.87 5.96 -0.93
N TYR A 126 -7.80 5.24 -0.55
CA TYR A 126 -6.45 5.80 -0.44
C TYR A 126 -5.59 5.51 -1.67
N MET A 127 -4.89 6.52 -2.15
CA MET A 127 -3.88 6.45 -3.21
C MET A 127 -2.53 6.87 -2.63
N SER A 128 -1.49 6.09 -2.92
CA SER A 128 -0.11 6.52 -2.70
C SER A 128 0.80 5.97 -3.79
N ARG A 129 1.87 6.71 -4.08
CA ARG A 129 2.91 6.31 -5.04
C ARG A 129 4.25 6.95 -4.63
N LYS A 130 5.36 6.25 -4.86
CA LYS A 130 6.70 6.84 -4.74
C LYS A 130 7.00 7.78 -5.91
N THR A 131 7.65 8.89 -5.63
CA THR A 131 8.22 9.76 -6.66
C THR A 131 9.39 9.07 -7.34
N SER A 132 9.54 9.28 -8.66
CA SER A 132 10.70 8.86 -9.43
C SER A 132 11.91 9.76 -9.14
N GLU A 133 13.10 9.36 -9.59
CA GLU A 133 14.32 10.17 -9.45
C GLU A 133 14.22 11.54 -10.13
N THR A 134 13.44 11.63 -11.21
CA THR A 134 13.17 12.89 -11.91
C THR A 134 12.19 13.74 -11.10
N GLU A 135 11.09 13.15 -10.65
CA GLU A 135 10.06 13.86 -9.86
C GLU A 135 10.61 14.36 -8.52
N ARG A 136 11.57 13.66 -7.93
CA ARG A 136 12.29 14.10 -6.72
C ARG A 136 12.99 15.45 -6.84
N LYS A 137 13.26 15.91 -8.06
CA LYS A 137 13.92 17.21 -8.34
C LYS A 137 12.91 18.34 -8.52
N TYR A 138 11.61 18.04 -8.54
CA TYR A 138 10.56 19.04 -8.65
C TYR A 138 10.47 19.87 -7.37
N THR A 139 10.01 21.10 -7.53
CA THR A 139 9.65 21.97 -6.42
C THR A 139 8.46 21.40 -5.65
N SER A 140 8.27 21.82 -4.39
CA SER A 140 7.11 21.39 -3.59
C SER A 140 5.78 21.67 -4.29
N TYR A 141 5.65 22.84 -4.92
CA TYR A 141 4.45 23.21 -5.67
C TYR A 141 4.17 22.27 -6.85
N GLU A 142 5.19 21.91 -7.63
CA GLU A 142 5.04 20.97 -8.74
C GLU A 142 4.67 19.56 -8.26
N LEU A 143 5.19 19.14 -7.10
CA LEU A 143 4.84 17.86 -6.48
C LEU A 143 3.38 17.84 -6.03
N GLU A 144 2.88 18.93 -5.43
CA GLU A 144 1.47 19.05 -5.05
C GLU A 144 0.53 18.98 -6.26
N VAL A 145 0.84 19.72 -7.33
CA VAL A 145 0.07 19.66 -8.57
C VAL A 145 0.10 18.27 -9.19
N LEU A 146 1.25 17.59 -9.13
CA LEU A 146 1.38 16.21 -9.60
C LEU A 146 0.53 15.24 -8.78
N ALA A 147 0.46 15.40 -7.45
CA ALA A 147 -0.41 14.61 -6.59
C ALA A 147 -1.89 14.79 -6.97
N ILE A 148 -2.33 16.03 -7.25
CA ILE A 148 -3.69 16.33 -7.71
C ILE A 148 -3.98 15.63 -9.04
N ILE A 149 -3.10 15.77 -10.04
CA ILE A 149 -3.28 15.15 -11.36
C ILE A 149 -3.38 13.62 -11.23
N GLU A 150 -2.50 13.01 -10.44
CA GLU A 150 -2.49 11.57 -10.23
C GLU A 150 -3.73 11.09 -9.45
N ALA A 151 -4.20 11.87 -8.47
CA ALA A 151 -5.44 11.59 -7.76
C ALA A 151 -6.66 11.62 -8.70
N LEU A 152 -6.80 12.65 -9.54
CA LEU A 152 -7.90 12.76 -10.50
C LEU A 152 -7.89 11.62 -11.52
N LYS A 153 -6.72 11.24 -12.05
CA LYS A 153 -6.60 10.06 -12.93
C LYS A 153 -7.04 8.78 -12.22
N LYS A 154 -6.64 8.62 -10.95
CA LYS A 154 -6.93 7.40 -10.19
C LYS A 154 -8.39 7.30 -9.77
N PHE A 155 -8.99 8.42 -9.42
CA PHE A 155 -10.36 8.50 -8.92
C PHE A 155 -11.40 8.80 -10.00
N LYS A 156 -11.01 8.86 -11.28
CA LYS A 156 -11.87 9.18 -12.44
C LYS A 156 -13.23 8.47 -12.48
N VAL A 157 -13.36 7.27 -11.91
CA VAL A 157 -14.63 6.51 -11.90
C VAL A 157 -15.60 7.01 -10.81
N TYR A 158 -15.09 7.75 -9.83
CA TYR A 158 -15.81 8.23 -8.63
C TYR A 158 -16.11 9.74 -8.66
N ILE A 159 -15.56 10.47 -9.63
CA ILE A 159 -15.70 11.93 -9.79
C ILE A 159 -16.27 12.30 -11.15
#